data_AF-A0A1W0D9V6-F1
#
_entry.id   AF-A0A1W0D9V6-F1
#
_cell.length_a   1.000
_cell.length_b   1.000
_cell.length_c   1.000
_cell.angle_alpha   90.00
_cell.angle_beta   90.00
_cell.angle_gamma   90.00
#
_symmetry.space_group_name_H-M   'P 1'
#
loop_
_entity.id
_entity.type
_entity.pdbx_description
1 polymer ?
#
loop_
_entity_poly.entity_id
_entity_poly.type
_entity_poly.pdbx_seq_one_letter_code
_entity_poly.pdbx_strand_id
1 'polypeptide(L)'
;MRGSRPHGAVLWLILPLLSLLTVLAMGTARSVAVEQRATRNLAEQRALRLAALQALRAAERRVLDLNLRFEDGLAGESGIPWHGDARGLGWFMPDCLSTVDGVGYGLCSTEPDLWRRSVQINGARWPLLHPCGPSRPLELTPGRPPTSCLPARVRVGQRWSPPRYVLELLNPTFRFVGIDGRLFRISVRVWGESERSALTVQSWFWAGAGDQAGRGGRLNWRQLEEE
;
A
#
# COMPACT_ATOMS: atom_id res chain seq x y z
N MET A 1 -81.73 30.17 11.64
CA MET A 1 -80.60 29.83 10.75
C MET A 1 -79.30 30.00 11.52
N ARG A 2 -78.66 28.92 11.99
CA ARG A 2 -77.33 28.97 12.63
C ARG A 2 -76.32 28.34 11.67
N GLY A 3 -75.37 29.15 11.21
CA GLY A 3 -74.31 28.75 10.31
C GLY A 3 -73.35 27.77 10.97
N SER A 4 -73.14 26.64 10.30
CA SER A 4 -72.14 25.63 10.60
C SER A 4 -70.73 26.18 10.32
N ARG A 5 -69.87 26.22 11.34
CA ARG A 5 -68.46 26.61 11.20
C ARG A 5 -67.65 25.46 10.55
N PRO A 6 -66.98 25.67 9.40
CA PRO A 6 -66.15 24.65 8.77
C PRO A 6 -64.73 24.72 9.35
N HIS A 7 -64.54 24.25 10.58
CA HIS A 7 -63.19 24.16 11.18
C HIS A 7 -62.63 22.74 11.20
N GLY A 8 -63.47 21.71 11.01
CA GLY A 8 -63.04 20.31 10.95
C GLY A 8 -62.47 19.88 9.59
N ALA A 9 -63.00 20.41 8.48
CA ALA A 9 -62.60 20.00 7.13
C ALA A 9 -61.18 20.46 6.74
N VAL A 10 -60.74 21.60 7.27
CA VAL A 10 -59.41 22.16 7.00
C VAL A 10 -58.31 21.32 7.66
N LEU A 11 -58.56 20.80 8.86
CA LEU A 11 -57.61 19.94 9.58
C LEU A 11 -57.36 18.62 8.84
N TRP A 12 -58.41 18.05 8.22
CA TRP A 12 -58.33 16.84 7.41
C TRP A 12 -57.55 17.02 6.10
N LEU A 13 -57.41 18.24 5.60
CA LEU A 13 -56.57 18.55 4.43
C LEU A 13 -55.12 18.87 4.82
N ILE A 14 -54.91 19.50 5.97
CA ILE A 14 -53.57 19.89 6.42
C ILE A 14 -52.74 18.69 6.91
N LEU A 15 -53.35 17.73 7.60
CA LEU A 15 -52.67 16.53 8.10
C LEU A 15 -52.01 15.67 7.00
N PRO A 16 -52.70 15.29 5.91
CA PRO A 16 -52.07 14.52 4.82
C PRO A 16 -51.03 15.35 4.06
N LEU A 17 -51.20 16.67 3.97
CA LEU A 17 -50.20 17.56 3.37
C LEU A 17 -48.92 17.59 4.21
N LEU A 18 -49.04 17.71 5.54
CA LEU A 18 -47.91 17.64 6.48
C LEU A 18 -47.23 16.26 6.48
N SER A 19 -47.98 15.17 6.35
CA SER A 19 -47.38 13.84 6.23
C SER A 19 -46.62 13.66 4.92
N LEU A 20 -47.16 14.19 3.81
CA LEU A 20 -46.48 14.18 2.52
C LEU A 20 -45.17 15.00 2.57
N LEU A 21 -45.20 16.18 3.19
CA LEU A 21 -44.03 17.05 3.37
C LEU A 21 -42.95 16.40 4.25
N THR A 22 -43.33 15.71 5.33
CA THR A 22 -42.37 15.01 6.19
C THR A 22 -41.73 13.81 5.49
N VAL A 23 -42.49 13.05 4.68
CA VAL A 23 -41.94 11.96 3.85
C VAL A 23 -40.99 12.52 2.78
N LEU A 24 -41.32 13.63 2.13
CA LEU A 24 -40.43 14.31 1.18
C LEU A 24 -39.14 14.81 1.83
N ALA A 25 -39.26 15.47 2.99
CA ALA A 25 -38.12 15.96 3.75
C ALA A 25 -37.21 14.82 4.22
N MET A 26 -37.78 13.69 4.66
CA MET A 26 -37.01 12.49 5.02
C MET A 26 -36.36 11.83 3.80
N GLY A 27 -37.05 11.79 2.66
CA GLY A 27 -36.53 11.24 1.41
C GLY A 27 -35.31 12.03 0.90
N THR A 28 -35.41 13.35 0.90
CA THR A 28 -34.31 14.27 0.49
C THR A 28 -33.15 14.25 1.48
N ALA A 29 -33.40 14.18 2.80
CA ALA A 29 -32.33 14.04 3.79
C ALA A 29 -31.56 12.72 3.63
N ARG A 30 -32.28 11.62 3.32
CA ARG A 30 -31.64 10.32 3.06
C ARG A 30 -30.83 10.33 1.77
N SER A 31 -31.33 10.92 0.69
CA SER A 31 -30.58 10.99 -0.58
C SER A 31 -29.30 11.81 -0.44
N VAL A 32 -29.38 12.99 0.19
CA VAL A 32 -28.20 13.83 0.44
C VAL A 32 -27.19 13.12 1.34
N ALA A 33 -27.62 12.43 2.40
CA ALA A 33 -26.71 11.68 3.26
C ALA A 33 -26.01 10.52 2.52
N VAL A 34 -26.70 9.86 1.58
CA VAL A 34 -26.12 8.79 0.75
C VAL A 34 -25.10 9.37 -0.24
N GLU A 35 -25.42 10.48 -0.90
CA GLU A 35 -24.49 11.17 -1.80
C GLU A 35 -23.25 11.72 -1.08
N GLN A 36 -23.43 12.29 0.11
CA GLN A 36 -22.31 12.74 0.96
C GLN A 36 -21.39 11.58 1.37
N ARG A 37 -21.95 10.41 1.68
CA ARG A 37 -21.14 9.21 1.96
C ARG A 37 -20.43 8.70 0.70
N ALA A 38 -21.09 8.69 -0.44
CA ALA A 38 -20.49 8.25 -1.71
C ALA A 38 -19.33 9.16 -2.13
N THR A 39 -19.52 10.48 -2.04
CA THR A 39 -18.49 11.48 -2.36
C THR A 39 -17.30 11.42 -1.38
N ARG A 40 -17.56 11.27 -0.08
CA ARG A 40 -16.51 11.08 0.92
C ARG A 40 -15.69 9.82 0.66
N ASN A 41 -16.34 8.67 0.43
CA ASN A 41 -15.66 7.42 0.12
C ASN A 41 -14.78 7.53 -1.13
N LEU A 42 -15.29 8.21 -2.16
CA LEU A 42 -14.55 8.41 -3.41
C LEU A 42 -13.37 9.38 -3.25
N ALA A 43 -13.53 10.44 -2.45
CA ALA A 43 -12.43 11.35 -2.11
C ALA A 43 -11.33 10.64 -1.30
N GLU A 44 -11.72 9.81 -0.33
CA GLU A 44 -10.79 8.99 0.47
C GLU A 44 -10.03 7.99 -0.41
N GLN A 45 -10.72 7.28 -1.31
CA GLN A 45 -10.06 6.35 -2.25
C GLN A 45 -9.07 7.05 -3.18
N ARG A 46 -9.43 8.23 -3.70
CA ARG A 46 -8.51 9.05 -4.53
C ARG A 46 -7.29 9.49 -3.75
N ALA A 47 -7.48 9.97 -2.53
CA ALA A 47 -6.37 10.38 -1.66
C ALA A 47 -5.43 9.20 -1.36
N LEU A 48 -5.99 8.03 -1.02
CA LEU A 48 -5.22 6.82 -0.75
C LEU A 48 -4.45 6.35 -1.99
N ARG A 49 -5.06 6.44 -3.18
CA ARG A 49 -4.39 6.13 -4.45
C ARG A 49 -3.21 7.05 -4.74
N LEU A 50 -3.38 8.35 -4.53
CA LEU A 50 -2.29 9.31 -4.70
C LEU A 50 -1.15 9.05 -3.71
N ALA A 51 -1.47 8.81 -2.44
CA ALA A 51 -0.49 8.46 -1.42
C ALA A 51 0.28 7.18 -1.79
N ALA A 52 -0.41 6.13 -2.26
CA ALA A 52 0.22 4.89 -2.68
C ALA A 52 1.15 5.09 -3.90
N LEU A 53 0.74 5.88 -4.89
CA LEU A 53 1.59 6.18 -6.05
C LEU A 53 2.81 7.04 -5.70
N GLN A 54 2.65 7.99 -4.78
CA GLN A 54 3.77 8.78 -4.26
C GLN A 54 4.75 7.91 -3.46
N ALA A 55 4.22 7.03 -2.60
CA ALA A 55 5.01 6.07 -1.85
C ALA A 55 5.76 5.10 -2.76
N LEU A 56 5.13 4.66 -3.86
CA LEU A 56 5.76 3.81 -4.87
C LEU A 56 6.95 4.51 -5.53
N ARG A 57 6.79 5.77 -5.95
CA ARG A 57 7.91 6.55 -6.53
C ARG A 57 9.05 6.76 -5.54
N ALA A 58 8.73 6.96 -4.27
CA ALA A 58 9.74 7.06 -3.22
C ALA A 58 10.46 5.72 -3.00
N ALA A 59 9.74 4.59 -3.02
CA ALA A 59 10.32 3.26 -2.92
C ALA A 59 11.23 2.96 -4.12
N GLU A 60 10.84 3.33 -5.34
CA GLU A 60 11.67 3.21 -6.56
C GLU A 60 13.01 3.95 -6.41
N ARG A 61 12.99 5.19 -5.90
CA ARG A 61 14.23 5.94 -5.61
C ARG A 61 15.07 5.27 -4.53
N ARG A 62 14.44 4.71 -3.50
CA ARG A 62 15.12 3.99 -2.44
C ARG A 62 15.78 2.70 -2.94
N VAL A 63 15.16 2.03 -3.93
CA VAL A 63 15.75 0.85 -4.59
C VAL A 63 17.01 1.24 -5.33
N LEU A 64 17.07 2.39 -6.01
CA LEU A 64 18.32 2.86 -6.65
C LEU A 64 19.43 3.13 -5.62
N ASP A 65 19.12 3.80 -4.51
CA ASP A 65 20.08 4.01 -3.41
C ASP A 65 20.56 2.69 -2.81
N LEU A 66 19.66 1.71 -2.64
CA LEU A 66 20.04 0.36 -2.22
C LEU A 66 20.89 -0.36 -3.27
N ASN A 67 20.57 -0.19 -4.56
CA ASN A 67 21.29 -0.83 -5.66
C ASN A 67 22.76 -0.41 -5.72
N LEU A 68 23.03 0.89 -5.52
CA LEU A 68 24.38 1.42 -5.38
C LEU A 68 25.11 0.78 -4.19
N ARG A 69 24.46 0.68 -3.02
CA ARG A 69 25.05 0.01 -1.86
C ARG A 69 25.31 -1.47 -2.09
N PHE A 70 24.47 -2.14 -2.87
CA PHE A 70 24.71 -3.54 -3.24
C PHE A 70 25.97 -3.66 -4.10
N GLU A 71 26.18 -2.76 -5.07
CA GLU A 71 27.44 -2.74 -5.83
C GLU A 71 28.64 -2.50 -4.93
N ASP A 72 28.59 -1.50 -4.05
CA ASP A 72 29.68 -1.21 -3.12
C ASP A 72 29.98 -2.42 -2.22
N GLY A 73 28.93 -3.12 -1.76
CA GLY A 73 29.05 -4.31 -0.93
C GLY A 73 29.62 -5.53 -1.66
N LEU A 74 29.38 -5.65 -2.97
CA LEU A 74 29.90 -6.72 -3.83
C LEU A 74 31.33 -6.44 -4.33
N ALA A 75 31.65 -5.17 -4.57
CA ALA A 75 32.98 -4.71 -4.94
C ALA A 75 33.94 -4.67 -3.73
N GLY A 76 33.40 -4.50 -2.51
CA GLY A 76 34.15 -4.48 -1.25
C GLY A 76 34.26 -5.83 -0.53
N GLU A 77 35.12 -5.88 0.50
CA GLU A 77 35.44 -7.06 1.31
C GLU A 77 34.30 -7.57 2.22
N SER A 78 33.08 -7.04 2.11
CA SER A 78 32.00 -7.35 3.06
C SER A 78 31.56 -8.82 3.01
N GLY A 79 31.80 -9.49 1.87
CA GLY A 79 31.53 -10.92 1.71
C GLY A 79 30.06 -11.31 1.83
N ILE A 80 29.13 -10.35 1.89
CA ILE A 80 27.70 -10.62 2.05
C ILE A 80 27.16 -11.19 0.73
N PRO A 81 26.67 -12.45 0.70
CA PRO A 81 26.16 -13.04 -0.52
C PRO A 81 24.87 -12.34 -0.95
N TRP A 82 24.58 -12.39 -2.25
CA TRP A 82 23.32 -11.92 -2.82
C TRP A 82 22.11 -12.55 -2.14
N HIS A 83 22.16 -13.87 -2.00
CA HIS A 83 21.10 -14.67 -1.41
C HIS A 83 21.59 -15.18 -0.06
N GLY A 84 20.78 -14.97 0.97
CA GLY A 84 20.97 -15.66 2.23
C GLY A 84 20.63 -17.14 2.10
N ASP A 85 21.21 -17.95 2.96
CA ASP A 85 20.88 -19.36 3.10
C ASP A 85 20.54 -19.66 4.58
N ALA A 86 20.39 -20.94 4.91
CA ALA A 86 20.12 -21.36 6.28
C ALA A 86 21.29 -21.08 7.25
N ARG A 87 22.47 -20.68 6.75
CA ARG A 87 23.72 -20.55 7.50
C ARG A 87 24.21 -19.10 7.64
N GLY A 88 23.71 -18.18 6.81
CA GLY A 88 24.12 -16.78 6.84
C GLY A 88 23.14 -15.81 6.18
N LEU A 89 23.15 -14.56 6.64
CA LEU A 89 22.36 -13.48 6.07
C LEU A 89 22.98 -13.01 4.74
N GLY A 90 22.17 -13.00 3.68
CA GLY A 90 22.49 -12.31 2.43
C GLY A 90 21.70 -11.01 2.28
N TRP A 91 21.96 -10.30 1.19
CA TRP A 91 21.21 -9.09 0.83
C TRP A 91 19.73 -9.37 0.59
N PHE A 92 19.40 -10.52 0.01
CA PHE A 92 18.05 -10.96 -0.25
C PHE A 92 17.81 -12.29 0.46
N MET A 93 16.72 -12.36 1.22
CA MET A 93 16.26 -13.60 1.81
C MET A 93 15.71 -14.56 0.75
N PRO A 94 15.88 -15.88 0.91
CA PRO A 94 15.42 -16.86 -0.07
C PRO A 94 13.90 -16.82 -0.23
N ASP A 95 13.18 -16.45 0.82
CA ASP A 95 11.74 -16.19 0.82
C ASP A 95 11.43 -14.81 1.42
N CYS A 96 10.25 -14.29 1.10
CA CYS A 96 9.78 -13.01 1.62
C CYS A 96 8.95 -13.15 2.90
N LEU A 97 8.89 -14.35 3.49
CA LEU A 97 8.18 -14.63 4.73
C LEU A 97 9.11 -14.54 5.95
N SER A 98 10.43 -14.64 5.72
CA SER A 98 11.47 -14.50 6.72
C SER A 98 11.33 -13.18 7.48
N THR A 99 11.09 -13.28 8.78
CA THR A 99 10.95 -12.14 9.71
C THR A 99 12.27 -11.81 10.41
N VAL A 100 13.40 -12.36 9.93
CA VAL A 100 14.71 -12.13 10.53
C VAL A 100 15.15 -10.70 10.25
N ASP A 101 15.32 -9.92 11.31
CA ASP A 101 15.88 -8.57 11.24
C ASP A 101 17.34 -8.63 10.77
N GLY A 102 17.69 -7.81 9.79
CA GLY A 102 19.04 -7.76 9.24
C GLY A 102 19.09 -7.11 7.86
N VAL A 103 20.20 -7.35 7.15
CA VAL A 103 20.46 -6.79 5.81
C VAL A 103 19.32 -7.14 4.84
N GLY A 104 18.83 -8.38 4.89
CA GLY A 104 17.72 -8.89 4.07
C GLY A 104 16.30 -8.58 4.55
N TYR A 105 16.10 -7.77 5.60
CA TYR A 105 14.75 -7.46 6.07
C TYR A 105 13.94 -6.71 4.99
N GLY A 106 12.85 -7.32 4.55
CA GLY A 106 12.00 -6.88 3.44
C GLY A 106 12.67 -6.82 2.07
N LEU A 107 13.77 -7.55 1.91
CA LEU A 107 14.44 -7.84 0.65
C LEU A 107 14.46 -9.37 0.46
N CYS A 108 13.95 -9.86 -0.66
CA CYS A 108 13.85 -11.30 -0.88
C CYS A 108 13.91 -11.69 -2.36
N SER A 109 14.23 -12.93 -2.65
CA SER A 109 14.25 -13.48 -4.01
C SER A 109 12.97 -14.25 -4.30
N THR A 110 12.40 -14.03 -5.49
CA THR A 110 11.52 -14.99 -6.19
C THR A 110 10.45 -15.71 -5.37
N GLU A 111 9.27 -15.08 -5.22
CA GLU A 111 8.00 -15.82 -5.08
C GLU A 111 6.86 -15.09 -5.83
N PRO A 112 5.95 -15.78 -6.53
CA PRO A 112 4.79 -15.12 -7.15
C PRO A 112 3.76 -14.66 -6.10
N ASP A 113 3.07 -13.55 -6.39
CA ASP A 113 1.91 -13.04 -5.64
C ASP A 113 2.09 -12.73 -4.14
N LEU A 114 3.31 -12.39 -3.74
CA LEU A 114 3.72 -12.12 -2.36
C LEU A 114 2.85 -11.12 -1.60
N TRP A 115 2.39 -10.06 -2.25
CA TRP A 115 1.55 -9.04 -1.62
C TRP A 115 0.19 -9.58 -1.12
N ARG A 116 -0.25 -10.74 -1.64
CA ARG A 116 -1.47 -11.44 -1.21
C ARG A 116 -1.22 -12.40 -0.04
N ARG A 117 0.04 -12.73 0.24
CA ARG A 117 0.41 -13.67 1.29
C ARG A 117 0.34 -13.02 2.67
N SER A 118 0.30 -13.88 3.68
CA SER A 118 0.22 -13.49 5.07
C SER A 118 1.19 -14.29 5.92
N VAL A 119 1.75 -13.65 6.94
CA VAL A 119 2.63 -14.26 7.94
C VAL A 119 1.87 -14.43 9.26
N GLN A 120 2.19 -15.48 10.02
CA GLN A 120 1.67 -15.64 11.38
C GLN A 120 2.62 -15.00 12.38
N ILE A 121 2.10 -14.11 13.23
CA ILE A 121 2.83 -13.41 14.28
C ILE A 121 1.97 -13.45 15.53
N ASN A 122 2.51 -13.99 16.62
CA ASN A 122 1.80 -14.12 17.90
C ASN A 122 0.41 -14.77 17.76
N GLY A 123 0.31 -15.83 16.94
CA GLY A 123 -0.94 -16.55 16.68
C GLY A 123 -1.95 -15.85 15.76
N ALA A 124 -1.66 -14.61 15.32
CA ALA A 124 -2.51 -13.85 14.40
C ALA A 124 -1.92 -13.80 12.98
N ARG A 125 -2.79 -13.82 11.97
CA ARG A 125 -2.40 -13.76 10.56
C ARG A 125 -2.40 -12.31 10.06
N TRP A 126 -1.26 -11.84 9.57
CA TRP A 126 -1.07 -10.47 9.07
C TRP A 126 -0.65 -10.46 7.60
N PRO A 127 -1.14 -9.51 6.78
CA PRO A 127 -0.61 -9.33 5.44
C PRO A 127 0.91 -9.11 5.45
N LEU A 128 1.62 -9.60 4.44
CA LEU A 128 3.09 -9.51 4.38
C LEU A 128 3.57 -8.05 4.43
N LEU A 129 2.87 -7.16 3.73
CA LEU A 129 3.17 -5.72 3.74
C LEU A 129 2.78 -5.02 5.05
N HIS A 130 2.20 -5.70 6.05
CA HIS A 130 1.84 -5.08 7.34
C HIS A 130 3.12 -4.66 8.12
N PRO A 131 3.06 -3.63 8.98
CA PRO A 131 4.20 -3.23 9.82
C PRO A 131 4.82 -4.34 10.68
N CYS A 132 4.04 -5.37 11.01
CA CYS A 132 4.53 -6.52 11.75
C CYS A 132 5.15 -7.60 10.85
N GLY A 133 4.77 -7.62 9.57
CA GLY A 133 5.36 -8.52 8.60
C GLY A 133 6.79 -8.10 8.22
N PRO A 134 7.42 -8.83 7.30
CA PRO A 134 8.79 -8.57 6.86
C PRO A 134 8.86 -7.39 5.87
N SER A 135 8.10 -6.32 6.11
CA SER A 135 8.04 -5.15 5.24
C SER A 135 8.93 -4.02 5.77
N ARG A 136 9.54 -3.21 4.91
CA ARG A 136 10.34 -2.05 5.32
C ARG A 136 9.48 -0.80 5.43
N PRO A 137 9.72 0.09 6.42
CA PRO A 137 9.13 1.42 6.41
C PRO A 137 9.76 2.27 5.31
N LEU A 138 8.92 3.07 4.64
CA LEU A 138 9.40 4.03 3.65
C LEU A 138 10.11 5.23 4.32
N GLU A 139 9.61 5.67 5.47
CA GLU A 139 10.28 6.64 6.33
C GLU A 139 11.29 5.91 7.21
N LEU A 140 12.55 6.37 7.26
CA LEU A 140 13.52 5.85 8.21
C LEU A 140 13.03 6.12 9.63
N THR A 141 12.40 5.12 10.24
CA THR A 141 12.15 5.10 11.67
C THR A 141 13.27 4.27 12.28
N PRO A 142 14.27 4.86 12.95
CA PRO A 142 15.25 4.09 13.69
C PRO A 142 14.51 3.39 14.83
N GLY A 143 14.55 2.06 14.83
CA GLY A 143 13.89 1.28 15.87
C GLY A 143 13.69 -0.17 15.47
N ARG A 144 13.80 -1.03 16.49
CA ARG A 144 13.44 -2.46 16.42
C ARG A 144 11.98 -2.59 15.95
N PRO A 145 11.60 -3.59 15.15
CA PRO A 145 10.19 -3.88 14.91
C PRO A 145 9.46 -4.04 16.25
N PRO A 146 8.21 -3.59 16.35
CA PRO A 146 7.47 -3.65 17.60
C PRO A 146 7.31 -5.11 18.02
N THR A 147 7.60 -5.41 19.30
CA THR A 147 7.50 -6.75 19.90
C THR A 147 6.06 -7.26 19.96
N SER A 148 5.08 -6.36 19.83
CA SER A 148 3.67 -6.67 19.71
C SER A 148 3.13 -6.08 18.41
N CYS A 149 2.26 -6.84 17.73
CA CYS A 149 1.69 -6.38 16.49
C CYS A 149 0.57 -5.37 16.76
N LEU A 150 0.90 -4.09 16.68
CA LEU A 150 -0.09 -3.03 16.65
C LEU A 150 -0.59 -2.84 15.22
N PRO A 151 -1.88 -2.58 15.03
CA PRO A 151 -2.40 -2.18 13.73
C PRO A 151 -1.64 -1.01 13.13
N ALA A 152 -1.54 -0.97 11.81
CA ALA A 152 -1.10 0.23 11.10
C ALA A 152 -2.08 1.39 11.37
N ARG A 153 -1.79 2.21 12.38
CA ARG A 153 -2.62 3.37 12.75
C ARG A 153 -2.10 4.63 12.07
N VAL A 154 -3.04 5.47 11.65
CA VAL A 154 -2.76 6.82 11.18
C VAL A 154 -2.29 7.66 12.38
N ARG A 155 -1.17 8.38 12.24
CA ARG A 155 -0.71 9.31 13.30
C ARG A 155 -1.65 10.51 13.38
N VAL A 156 -1.75 11.14 14.55
CA VAL A 156 -2.55 12.37 14.73
C VAL A 156 -2.13 13.42 13.68
N GLY A 157 -3.10 13.93 12.93
CA GLY A 157 -2.88 14.92 11.86
C GLY A 157 -2.46 14.33 10.50
N GLN A 158 -2.26 13.02 10.38
CA GLN A 158 -2.07 12.35 9.09
C GLN A 158 -3.41 11.79 8.58
N ARG A 159 -3.50 11.56 7.25
CA ARG A 159 -4.66 10.91 6.62
C ARG A 159 -4.45 9.42 6.32
N TRP A 160 -3.21 8.95 6.38
CA TRP A 160 -2.83 7.56 6.15
C TRP A 160 -1.66 7.19 7.04
N SER A 161 -1.49 5.90 7.31
CA SER A 161 -0.36 5.39 8.08
C SER A 161 0.92 5.36 7.24
N PRO A 162 2.10 5.32 7.87
CA PRO A 162 3.38 5.26 7.16
C PRO A 162 3.41 4.08 6.15
N PRO A 163 3.69 4.34 4.86
CA PRO A 163 3.76 3.29 3.85
C PRO A 163 4.82 2.23 4.18
N ARG A 164 4.51 0.98 3.84
CA ARG A 164 5.45 -0.13 3.93
C ARG A 164 5.71 -0.72 2.55
N TYR A 165 6.92 -1.24 2.34
CA TYR A 165 7.30 -1.84 1.06
C TYR A 165 8.13 -3.12 1.24
N VAL A 166 8.10 -3.98 0.23
CA VAL A 166 9.00 -5.12 0.07
C VAL A 166 9.63 -5.04 -1.30
N LEU A 167 10.93 -5.37 -1.35
CA LEU A 167 11.70 -5.46 -2.58
C LEU A 167 11.96 -6.92 -2.91
N GLU A 168 11.54 -7.31 -4.09
CA GLU A 168 11.70 -8.66 -4.58
C GLU A 168 12.70 -8.65 -5.74
N LEU A 169 13.79 -9.38 -5.62
CA LEU A 169 14.73 -9.62 -6.71
C LEU A 169 14.14 -10.71 -7.61
N LEU A 170 13.79 -10.32 -8.84
CA LEU A 170 13.21 -11.24 -9.83
C LEU A 170 14.27 -11.84 -10.73
N ASN A 171 15.25 -11.04 -11.15
CA ASN A 171 16.34 -11.49 -11.99
C ASN A 171 17.62 -10.70 -11.67
N PRO A 172 18.67 -11.34 -11.09
CA PRO A 172 19.93 -10.67 -10.75
C PRO A 172 20.82 -10.34 -11.94
N THR A 173 20.56 -10.92 -13.11
CA THR A 173 21.35 -10.75 -14.34
C THR A 173 20.49 -10.19 -15.48
N PHE A 174 19.51 -9.35 -15.13
CA PHE A 174 18.60 -8.74 -16.08
C PHE A 174 19.32 -7.75 -17.00
N ARG A 175 18.92 -7.70 -18.28
CA ARG A 175 19.48 -6.75 -19.24
C ARG A 175 18.38 -5.90 -19.85
N PHE A 176 18.57 -4.59 -19.87
CA PHE A 176 17.60 -3.64 -20.44
C PHE A 176 18.28 -2.70 -21.43
N VAL A 177 17.87 -2.77 -22.70
CA VAL A 177 18.40 -1.91 -23.79
C VAL A 177 19.94 -1.92 -23.80
N GLY A 178 20.52 -3.11 -23.75
CA GLY A 178 21.97 -3.32 -23.76
C GLY A 178 22.69 -3.06 -22.43
N ILE A 179 22.02 -2.52 -21.41
CA ILE A 179 22.58 -2.25 -20.08
C ILE A 179 22.37 -3.47 -19.18
N ASP A 180 23.47 -4.01 -18.64
CA ASP A 180 23.42 -5.06 -17.63
C ASP A 180 22.94 -4.50 -16.30
N GLY A 181 22.17 -5.30 -15.58
CA GLY A 181 21.46 -4.84 -14.40
C GLY A 181 20.66 -5.94 -13.72
N ARG A 182 19.63 -5.50 -13.03
CA ARG A 182 18.82 -6.32 -12.12
C ARG A 182 17.36 -5.93 -12.28
N LEU A 183 16.49 -6.92 -12.18
CA LEU A 183 15.05 -6.72 -12.20
C LEU A 183 14.46 -6.92 -10.81
N PHE A 184 13.71 -5.91 -10.37
CA PHE A 184 13.00 -5.93 -9.11
C PHE A 184 11.49 -5.82 -9.30
N ARG A 185 10.74 -6.44 -8.39
CA ARG A 185 9.33 -6.09 -8.13
C ARG A 185 9.26 -5.36 -6.79
N ILE A 186 8.63 -4.19 -6.82
CA ILE A 186 8.44 -3.34 -5.64
C ILE A 186 6.96 -3.40 -5.29
N SER A 187 6.65 -3.91 -4.11
CA SER A 187 5.29 -4.00 -3.60
C SER A 187 5.14 -2.99 -2.45
N VAL A 188 4.23 -2.02 -2.59
CA VAL A 188 4.00 -0.96 -1.58
C VAL A 188 2.58 -1.01 -1.09
N ARG A 189 2.38 -0.88 0.23
CA ARG A 189 1.06 -0.79 0.84
C ARG A 189 0.92 0.46 1.70
N VAL A 190 -0.25 1.07 1.62
CA VAL A 190 -0.68 2.22 2.44
C VAL A 190 -2.02 1.88 3.08
N TRP A 191 -2.24 2.34 4.31
CA TRP A 191 -3.51 2.18 5.03
C TRP A 191 -4.11 3.56 5.29
N GLY A 192 -5.41 3.70 5.06
CA GLY A 192 -6.21 4.87 5.43
C GLY A 192 -6.62 4.84 6.89
N GLU A 193 -7.71 5.53 7.22
CA GLU A 193 -8.19 5.72 8.60
C GLU A 193 -8.61 4.41 9.30
N SER A 194 -8.98 3.37 8.55
CA SER A 194 -9.29 2.06 9.08
C SER A 194 -8.33 1.00 8.53
N GLU A 195 -8.08 -0.06 9.30
CA GLU A 195 -7.27 -1.21 8.88
C GLU A 195 -7.79 -1.89 7.60
N ARG A 196 -9.11 -1.78 7.36
CA ARG A 196 -9.77 -2.32 6.16
C ARG A 196 -9.56 -1.43 4.94
N SER A 197 -9.30 -0.14 5.13
CA SER A 197 -8.97 0.79 4.07
C SER A 197 -7.47 0.69 3.80
N ALA A 198 -7.10 -0.19 2.86
CA ALA A 198 -5.72 -0.33 2.45
C ALA A 198 -5.62 -0.46 0.94
N LEU A 199 -4.53 0.07 0.39
CA LEU A 199 -4.23 -0.03 -1.03
C LEU A 199 -2.81 -0.53 -1.20
N THR A 200 -2.68 -1.59 -2.01
CA THR A 200 -1.39 -2.09 -2.47
C THR A 200 -1.20 -1.67 -3.91
N VAL A 201 -0.03 -1.15 -4.24
CA VAL A 201 0.42 -0.89 -5.61
C VAL A 201 1.74 -1.59 -5.85
N GLN A 202 1.98 -1.98 -7.10
CA GLN A 202 3.22 -2.65 -7.50
C GLN A 202 3.85 -1.93 -8.68
N SER A 203 5.17 -1.99 -8.75
CA SER A 203 5.95 -1.64 -9.93
C SER A 203 6.99 -2.70 -10.19
N TRP A 204 7.30 -2.90 -11.46
CA TRP A 204 8.51 -3.59 -11.84
C TRP A 204 9.55 -2.56 -12.25
N PHE A 205 10.76 -2.72 -11.73
CA PHE A 205 11.78 -1.71 -11.77
C PHE A 205 13.11 -2.36 -12.12
N TRP A 206 13.77 -1.83 -13.15
CA TRP A 206 15.13 -2.24 -13.48
C TRP A 206 16.13 -1.28 -12.85
N ALA A 207 17.27 -1.78 -12.40
CA ALA A 207 18.42 -0.98 -12.03
C ALA A 207 19.66 -1.52 -12.73
N GLY A 208 20.56 -0.64 -13.18
CA GLY A 208 21.80 -1.05 -13.82
C GLY A 208 22.76 -1.74 -12.84
N ALA A 209 23.84 -2.30 -13.37
CA ALA A 209 24.93 -2.87 -12.60
C ALA A 209 26.26 -2.15 -12.87
N GLY A 210 27.23 -2.32 -11.97
CA GLY A 210 28.56 -1.71 -12.05
C GLY A 210 28.49 -0.19 -12.23
N ASP A 211 29.19 0.35 -13.23
CA ASP A 211 29.22 1.79 -13.54
C ASP A 211 27.83 2.39 -13.86
N GLN A 212 26.84 1.55 -14.16
CA GLN A 212 25.47 1.96 -14.47
C GLN A 212 24.51 1.80 -13.28
N ALA A 213 24.99 1.45 -12.08
CA ALA A 213 24.14 1.13 -10.94
C ALA A 213 23.31 2.28 -10.38
N GLY A 214 23.68 3.53 -10.68
CA GLY A 214 22.87 4.71 -10.38
C GLY A 214 21.71 4.93 -11.36
N ARG A 215 21.62 4.15 -12.45
CA ARG A 215 20.55 4.24 -13.44
C ARG A 215 19.51 3.17 -13.19
N GLY A 216 18.27 3.51 -13.49
CA GLY A 216 17.17 2.58 -13.50
C GLY A 216 15.87 3.26 -13.83
N GLY A 217 14.80 2.47 -13.86
CA GLY A 217 13.50 2.98 -14.22
C GLY A 217 12.40 1.97 -14.03
N ARG A 218 11.17 2.50 -13.94
CA ARG A 218 9.98 1.68 -14.01
C ARG A 218 9.87 1.11 -15.41
N LEU A 219 9.71 -0.20 -15.49
CA LEU A 219 9.31 -0.86 -16.71
C LEU A 219 7.79 -0.77 -16.81
N ASN A 220 7.31 -0.12 -17.86
CA ASN A 220 5.91 -0.23 -18.24
C ASN A 220 5.79 -1.53 -19.02
N TRP A 221 5.43 -2.63 -18.35
CA TRP A 221 4.86 -3.78 -19.04
C TRP A 221 3.51 -3.35 -19.61
N ARG A 222 3.53 -2.66 -20.75
CA ARG A 222 2.64 -3.08 -21.83
C ARG A 222 3.27 -4.36 -22.32
N GLN A 223 2.55 -5.46 -22.20
CA GLN A 223 2.88 -6.71 -22.85
C GLN A 223 3.36 -6.36 -24.27
N LEU A 224 4.66 -6.49 -24.53
CA LEU A 224 5.15 -6.56 -25.90
C LEU A 224 4.61 -7.91 -26.37
N GLU A 225 3.41 -7.88 -26.95
CA GLU A 225 3.00 -8.91 -27.87
C GLU A 225 4.03 -8.90 -29.00
N GLU A 226 4.75 -10.03 -29.08
CA GLU A 226 5.41 -10.58 -30.26
C GLU A 226 6.46 -9.74 -31.00
N GLU A 227 7.70 -10.23 -30.97
CA GLU A 227 8.44 -10.56 -32.20
C GLU A 227 9.05 -11.97 -32.04
#